data_AF-A0AA43CQJ2-F1
#
_entry.id   AF-A0AA43CQJ2-F1
#
_cell.length_a   1.000
_cell.length_b   1.000
_cell.length_c   1.000
_cell.angle_alpha   90.00
_cell.angle_beta   90.00
_cell.angle_gamma   90.00
#
_symmetry.space_group_name_H-M   'P 1'
#
loop_
_entity.id
_entity.type
_entity.pdbx_description
1 polymer ?
#
loop_
_entity_poly.entity_id
_entity_poly.type
_entity_poly.pdbx_seq_one_letter_code
_entity_poly.pdbx_strand_id
1 'polypeptide(L)'
;MTDRLLLEFEGLSQRIVLLDCREVYACFPEVFRGWKIREAGATAQPPILTLEHSTEGYTLETPWLAKPLVRHDKIDALCGFIAEFVRAYVNDDQRLLCLHGAAAEFTGRLVIFPNRYRAGKSVLSACLAAAEVRLFADDVLPIGGPDDHGMAPGIVPRLRLPLPDNLAPATRDFLEARRGPSGKRYLYLDLTATELASYGTLAPIGGFVLLEREAGAELDLAPVDPGEMLRQVIWQNFARETPAPEILRRLERIVGRARCLRLRYDRADEAVALLKESFTSWPAAAEDPQGAVQNAPGPGSSTPVRDVPAGCYLRNPEVTETKVGEEHFLADSKGAAIHNLNPVGSALWQLMIQPKTIDELVDPLHAAFPQIARTQIEQDVRALLKGLIAKRLVLAGPEDIRGRQSAS
;
A
#
# COMPACT_ATOMS: atom_id res chain seq x y z
N MET A 1 -10.66 -39.81 -11.05
CA MET A 1 -11.60 -38.95 -10.32
C MET A 1 -10.83 -37.71 -9.96
N THR A 2 -11.27 -36.52 -10.38
CA THR A 2 -10.65 -35.24 -10.00
C THR A 2 -10.83 -35.06 -8.50
N ASP A 3 -9.73 -34.91 -7.78
CA ASP A 3 -9.72 -34.62 -6.37
C ASP A 3 -10.09 -33.15 -6.16
N ARG A 4 -11.20 -32.88 -5.49
CA ARG A 4 -11.75 -31.52 -5.34
C ARG A 4 -11.87 -31.18 -3.86
N LEU A 5 -11.14 -30.17 -3.43
CA LEU A 5 -11.27 -29.57 -2.11
C LEU A 5 -11.98 -28.23 -2.22
N LEU A 6 -13.01 -28.06 -1.41
CA LEU A 6 -13.68 -26.79 -1.23
C LEU A 6 -13.37 -26.28 0.16
N LEU A 7 -12.70 -25.14 0.24
CA LEU A 7 -12.15 -24.60 1.47
C LEU A 7 -12.90 -23.36 1.90
N GLU A 8 -13.18 -23.28 3.20
CA GLU A 8 -13.63 -22.07 3.88
C GLU A 8 -12.52 -21.57 4.79
N PHE A 9 -12.22 -20.28 4.67
CA PHE A 9 -11.30 -19.55 5.53
C PHE A 9 -12.12 -18.61 6.43
N GLU A 10 -11.83 -18.60 7.73
CA GLU A 10 -12.45 -17.65 8.66
C GLU A 10 -12.09 -16.20 8.26
N GLY A 11 -13.10 -15.42 7.86
CA GLY A 11 -12.92 -14.04 7.39
C GLY A 11 -13.00 -13.86 5.88
N LEU A 12 -13.29 -14.92 5.11
CA LEU A 12 -13.69 -14.82 3.70
C LEU A 12 -15.16 -15.24 3.52
N SER A 13 -15.94 -14.40 2.83
CA SER A 13 -17.35 -14.68 2.52
C SER A 13 -17.52 -15.77 1.46
N GLN A 14 -16.59 -15.85 0.51
CA GLN A 14 -16.62 -16.79 -0.61
C GLN A 14 -15.59 -17.91 -0.43
N ARG A 15 -15.89 -19.06 -1.01
CA ARG A 15 -15.07 -20.27 -0.89
C ARG A 15 -13.92 -20.30 -1.89
N ILE A 16 -12.92 -21.08 -1.54
CA ILE A 16 -11.76 -21.37 -2.39
C ILE A 16 -11.83 -22.82 -2.87
N VAL A 17 -11.45 -23.07 -4.12
CA VAL A 17 -11.43 -24.41 -4.70
C VAL A 17 -10.00 -24.82 -5.03
N LEU A 18 -9.61 -26.02 -4.62
CA LEU A 18 -8.39 -26.69 -5.08
C LEU A 18 -8.79 -27.94 -5.87
N LEU A 19 -8.33 -28.06 -7.11
CA LEU A 19 -8.53 -29.22 -7.99
C LEU A 19 -7.19 -29.92 -8.19
N ASP A 20 -7.11 -31.20 -7.79
CA ASP A 20 -5.91 -32.03 -7.87
C ASP A 20 -4.66 -31.39 -7.22
N CYS A 21 -4.85 -30.57 -6.18
CA CYS A 21 -3.82 -29.75 -5.52
C CYS A 21 -3.62 -30.08 -4.02
N ARG A 22 -3.83 -31.34 -3.59
CA ARG A 22 -3.66 -31.74 -2.17
C ARG A 22 -2.24 -31.48 -1.63
N GLU A 23 -1.23 -31.58 -2.48
CA GLU A 23 0.16 -31.32 -2.15
C GLU A 23 0.44 -29.83 -1.87
N VAL A 24 -0.35 -28.92 -2.45
CA VAL A 24 -0.30 -27.49 -2.14
C VAL A 24 -1.04 -27.24 -0.83
N TYR A 25 -2.20 -27.86 -0.64
CA TYR A 25 -2.97 -27.79 0.60
C TYR A 25 -2.17 -28.27 1.81
N ALA A 26 -1.34 -29.30 1.64
CA ALA A 26 -0.46 -29.82 2.70
C ALA A 26 0.52 -28.76 3.26
N CYS A 27 0.87 -27.72 2.50
CA CYS A 27 1.73 -26.62 2.97
C CYS A 27 0.97 -25.53 3.75
N PHE A 28 -0.37 -25.54 3.77
CA PHE A 28 -1.14 -24.46 4.38
C PHE A 28 -0.90 -24.30 5.90
N PRO A 29 -0.78 -25.37 6.71
CA PRO A 29 -0.51 -25.23 8.15
C PRO A 29 0.84 -24.56 8.47
N GLU A 30 1.81 -24.68 7.57
CA GLU A 30 3.15 -24.08 7.70
C GLU A 30 3.15 -22.60 7.28
N VAL A 31 2.20 -22.20 6.42
CA VAL A 31 2.17 -20.86 5.80
C VAL A 31 1.14 -19.93 6.42
N PHE A 32 -0.04 -20.45 6.77
CA PHE A 32 -1.16 -19.68 7.31
C PHE A 32 -1.25 -19.87 8.83
N ARG A 33 -0.64 -18.95 9.58
CA ARG A 33 -0.63 -18.96 11.05
C ARG A 33 -1.86 -18.28 11.65
N GLY A 34 -2.59 -19.04 12.46
CA GLY A 34 -3.79 -18.55 13.16
C GLY A 34 -5.06 -18.53 12.31
N TRP A 35 -4.98 -18.90 11.02
CA TRP A 35 -6.15 -19.07 10.17
C TRP A 35 -6.87 -20.37 10.51
N LYS A 36 -8.20 -20.32 10.63
CA LYS A 36 -9.03 -21.52 10.63
C LYS A 36 -9.45 -21.85 9.21
N ILE A 37 -8.94 -22.97 8.71
CA ILE A 37 -9.21 -23.48 7.36
C ILE A 37 -9.95 -24.80 7.51
N ARG A 38 -11.11 -24.92 6.88
CA ARG A 38 -11.91 -26.15 6.92
C ARG A 38 -12.37 -26.57 5.53
N GLU A 39 -12.45 -27.88 5.31
CA GLU A 39 -13.15 -28.43 4.17
C GLU A 39 -14.67 -28.23 4.36
N ALA A 40 -15.33 -27.76 3.32
CA ALA A 40 -16.75 -27.47 3.30
C ALA A 40 -17.49 -28.32 2.26
N GLY A 41 -18.76 -28.63 2.53
CA GLY A 41 -19.66 -29.27 1.54
C GLY A 41 -20.02 -28.31 0.40
N ALA A 42 -20.69 -28.75 -0.67
CA ALA A 42 -20.96 -27.91 -1.86
C ALA A 42 -21.67 -26.55 -1.58
N THR A 43 -21.51 -25.57 -2.47
CA THR A 43 -22.26 -24.28 -2.48
C THR A 43 -22.73 -23.97 -3.89
N ALA A 44 -23.80 -23.16 -3.98
CA ALA A 44 -24.25 -22.55 -5.22
C ALA A 44 -23.47 -21.29 -5.62
N GLN A 45 -22.75 -20.66 -4.69
CA GLN A 45 -21.95 -19.46 -4.99
C GLN A 45 -20.65 -19.83 -5.72
N PRO A 46 -20.23 -19.04 -6.72
CA PRO A 46 -18.95 -19.27 -7.38
C PRO A 46 -17.78 -19.04 -6.42
N PRO A 47 -16.69 -19.81 -6.55
CA PRO A 47 -15.50 -19.61 -5.75
C PRO A 47 -14.82 -18.28 -6.09
N ILE A 48 -14.17 -17.68 -5.10
CA ILE A 48 -13.40 -16.43 -5.28
C ILE A 48 -12.00 -16.69 -5.84
N LEU A 49 -11.50 -17.91 -5.64
CA LEU A 49 -10.19 -18.36 -6.10
C LEU A 49 -10.25 -19.86 -6.39
N THR A 50 -9.75 -20.25 -7.56
CA THR A 50 -9.59 -21.65 -7.96
C THR A 50 -8.11 -21.91 -8.29
N LEU A 51 -7.53 -22.95 -7.71
CA LEU A 51 -6.21 -23.46 -8.12
C LEU A 51 -6.38 -24.90 -8.61
N GLU A 52 -5.97 -25.16 -9.83
CA GLU A 52 -6.05 -26.47 -10.48
C GLU A 52 -4.66 -26.96 -10.86
N HIS A 53 -4.38 -28.24 -10.67
CA HIS A 53 -3.17 -28.89 -11.18
C HIS A 53 -3.53 -29.83 -12.33
N SER A 54 -2.95 -29.58 -13.49
CA SER A 54 -3.12 -30.40 -14.70
C SER A 54 -1.77 -30.70 -15.35
N THR A 55 -1.79 -31.35 -16.52
CA THR A 55 -0.58 -31.57 -17.32
C THR A 55 0.13 -30.29 -17.76
N GLU A 56 -0.57 -29.16 -17.78
CA GLU A 56 0.00 -27.84 -18.12
C GLU A 56 0.66 -27.16 -16.91
N GLY A 57 0.49 -27.70 -15.71
CA GLY A 57 0.97 -27.17 -14.45
C GLY A 57 -0.18 -26.72 -13.53
N TYR A 58 0.14 -25.79 -12.64
CA TYR A 58 -0.78 -25.17 -11.71
C TYR A 58 -1.41 -23.92 -12.32
N THR A 59 -2.72 -23.94 -12.52
CA THR A 59 -3.50 -22.84 -13.07
C THR A 59 -4.30 -22.18 -11.95
N LEU A 60 -4.03 -20.89 -11.71
CA LEU A 60 -4.71 -20.07 -10.71
C LEU A 60 -5.68 -19.11 -11.40
N GLU A 61 -6.93 -19.13 -10.96
CA GLU A 61 -8.02 -18.32 -11.49
C GLU A 61 -8.73 -17.52 -10.40
N THR A 62 -9.06 -16.27 -10.71
CA THR A 62 -9.88 -15.39 -9.86
C THR A 62 -10.76 -14.50 -10.75
N PRO A 63 -11.86 -13.91 -10.21
CA PRO A 63 -12.74 -13.04 -10.98
C PRO A 63 -12.09 -11.78 -11.59
N TRP A 64 -10.94 -11.35 -11.08
CA TRP A 64 -10.27 -10.12 -11.49
C TRP A 64 -9.02 -10.35 -12.35
N LEU A 65 -8.60 -11.60 -12.55
CA LEU A 65 -7.53 -11.92 -13.47
C LEU A 65 -8.07 -11.94 -14.90
N ALA A 66 -7.48 -11.14 -15.78
CA ALA A 66 -7.88 -11.12 -17.20
C ALA A 66 -7.54 -12.45 -17.92
N LYS A 67 -6.53 -13.17 -17.43
CA LYS A 67 -6.13 -14.50 -17.89
C LYS A 67 -5.66 -15.34 -16.68
N PRO A 68 -5.91 -16.65 -16.67
CA PRO A 68 -5.38 -17.54 -15.64
C PRO A 68 -3.87 -17.45 -15.51
N LEU A 69 -3.38 -17.59 -14.29
CA LEU A 69 -1.95 -17.57 -13.98
C LEU A 69 -1.42 -19.00 -13.92
N VAL A 70 -0.52 -19.35 -14.84
CA VAL A 70 0.07 -20.71 -14.89
C VAL A 70 1.44 -20.73 -14.22
N ARG A 71 1.71 -21.76 -13.42
CA ARG A 71 3.00 -22.06 -12.76
C ARG A 71 3.33 -23.54 -12.91
N HIS A 72 4.62 -23.86 -12.98
CA HIS A 72 5.07 -25.25 -13.14
C HIS A 72 5.74 -25.81 -11.87
N ASP A 73 5.92 -24.97 -10.85
CA ASP A 73 6.50 -25.37 -9.56
C ASP A 73 5.46 -25.14 -8.46
N LYS A 74 5.34 -26.12 -7.55
CA LYS A 74 4.39 -26.13 -6.44
C LYS A 74 4.49 -24.89 -5.54
N ILE A 75 5.71 -24.44 -5.27
CA ILE A 75 5.97 -23.32 -4.35
C ILE A 75 5.77 -21.99 -5.07
N ASP A 76 6.07 -21.90 -6.37
CA ASP A 76 5.66 -20.77 -7.19
C ASP A 76 4.12 -20.66 -7.29
N ALA A 77 3.41 -21.78 -7.37
CA ALA A 77 1.94 -21.84 -7.36
C ALA A 77 1.37 -21.40 -6.01
N LEU A 78 1.90 -21.92 -4.90
CA LEU A 78 1.55 -21.49 -3.53
C LEU A 78 1.78 -19.98 -3.34
N CYS A 79 2.89 -19.45 -3.86
CA CYS A 79 3.15 -18.01 -3.82
C CYS A 79 2.10 -17.19 -4.60
N GLY A 80 1.73 -17.66 -5.79
CA GLY A 80 0.65 -17.02 -6.57
C GLY A 80 -0.67 -17.06 -5.82
N PHE A 81 -1.01 -18.23 -5.26
CA PHE A 81 -2.20 -18.43 -4.44
C PHE A 81 -2.27 -17.44 -3.28
N ILE A 82 -1.20 -17.28 -2.51
CA ILE A 82 -1.18 -16.36 -1.35
C ILE A 82 -1.41 -14.92 -1.78
N ALA A 83 -0.78 -14.47 -2.87
CA ALA A 83 -0.96 -13.11 -3.36
C ALA A 83 -2.42 -12.83 -3.74
N GLU A 84 -3.06 -13.77 -4.44
CA GLU A 84 -4.47 -13.64 -4.82
C GLU A 84 -5.42 -13.84 -3.62
N PHE A 85 -5.07 -14.70 -2.66
CA PHE A 85 -5.79 -14.88 -1.40
C PHE A 85 -5.82 -13.59 -0.58
N VAL A 86 -4.68 -12.91 -0.42
CA VAL A 86 -4.60 -11.63 0.28
C VAL A 86 -5.50 -10.60 -0.39
N ARG A 87 -5.51 -10.57 -1.73
CA ARG A 87 -6.37 -9.65 -2.47
C ARG A 87 -7.85 -9.97 -2.26
N ALA A 88 -8.23 -11.26 -2.26
CA ALA A 88 -9.58 -11.69 -1.93
C ALA A 88 -9.98 -11.21 -0.52
N TYR A 89 -9.09 -11.41 0.45
CA TYR A 89 -9.30 -11.03 1.84
C TYR A 89 -9.49 -9.52 2.04
N VAL A 90 -8.62 -8.71 1.45
CA VAL A 90 -8.73 -7.25 1.53
C VAL A 90 -9.99 -6.74 0.83
N ASN A 91 -10.39 -7.37 -0.28
CA ASN A 91 -11.61 -7.00 -0.99
C ASN A 91 -12.89 -7.37 -0.21
N ASP A 92 -12.85 -8.40 0.63
CA ASP A 92 -14.00 -8.89 1.38
C ASP A 92 -14.37 -7.96 2.56
N ASP A 93 -13.39 -7.24 3.14
CA ASP A 93 -13.62 -6.26 4.20
C ASP A 93 -13.24 -4.83 3.77
N GLN A 94 -14.26 -4.08 3.31
CA GLN A 94 -14.12 -2.70 2.82
C GLN A 94 -13.66 -1.68 3.88
N ARG A 95 -13.57 -2.09 5.15
CA ARG A 95 -13.07 -1.24 6.25
C ARG A 95 -11.55 -1.28 6.38
N LEU A 96 -10.90 -2.28 5.78
CA LEU A 96 -9.45 -2.43 5.83
C LEU A 96 -8.77 -1.49 4.83
N LEU A 97 -7.78 -0.74 5.30
CA LEU A 97 -6.68 -0.33 4.42
C LEU A 97 -5.71 -1.51 4.33
N CYS A 98 -4.88 -1.55 3.29
CA CYS A 98 -3.86 -2.58 3.21
C CYS A 98 -2.62 -2.05 2.50
N LEU A 99 -1.50 -2.05 3.23
CA LEU A 99 -0.22 -1.60 2.73
C LEU A 99 0.58 -2.78 2.21
N HIS A 100 1.17 -2.64 1.03
CA HIS A 100 2.26 -3.49 0.62
C HIS A 100 3.55 -3.10 1.37
N GLY A 101 3.96 -3.93 2.33
CA GLY A 101 5.07 -3.66 3.22
C GLY A 101 5.26 -4.74 4.29
N ALA A 102 6.45 -4.75 4.88
CA ALA A 102 6.73 -5.55 6.06
C ALA A 102 6.40 -4.76 7.34
N ALA A 103 6.17 -5.44 8.45
CA ALA A 103 5.99 -4.83 9.75
C ALA A 103 6.53 -5.71 10.87
N ALA A 104 7.17 -5.08 11.85
CA ALA A 104 7.72 -5.74 13.02
C ALA A 104 7.42 -4.93 14.29
N GLU A 105 7.29 -5.64 15.42
CA GLU A 105 6.93 -5.06 16.70
C GLU A 105 8.18 -4.65 17.48
N PHE A 106 8.27 -3.37 17.81
CA PHE A 106 9.28 -2.81 18.70
C PHE A 106 8.58 -2.17 19.89
N THR A 107 8.89 -2.67 21.09
CA THR A 107 8.39 -2.10 22.36
C THR A 107 6.87 -1.84 22.36
N GLY A 108 6.10 -2.80 21.83
CA GLY A 108 4.63 -2.77 21.80
C GLY A 108 3.99 -1.96 20.66
N ARG A 109 4.78 -1.43 19.72
CA ARG A 109 4.26 -0.74 18.52
C ARG A 109 4.92 -1.24 17.25
N LEU A 110 4.22 -1.09 16.13
CA LEU A 110 4.70 -1.53 14.83
C LEU A 110 5.61 -0.48 14.19
N VAL A 111 6.73 -0.95 13.66
CA VAL A 111 7.51 -0.26 12.63
C VAL A 111 7.16 -0.90 11.29
N ILE A 112 6.69 -0.08 10.35
CA ILE A 112 6.28 -0.51 9.01
C ILE A 112 7.37 -0.14 7.99
N PHE A 113 7.63 -1.03 7.04
CA PHE A 113 8.59 -0.85 5.95
C PHE A 113 7.86 -0.78 4.60
N PRO A 114 7.32 0.39 4.20
CA PRO A 114 6.43 0.54 3.03
C PRO A 114 7.23 0.66 1.71
N ASN A 115 8.21 -0.21 1.52
CA ASN A 115 9.08 -0.16 0.35
C ASN A 115 8.58 -1.03 -0.80
N ARG A 116 8.89 -0.62 -2.03
CA ARG A 116 8.61 -1.40 -3.24
C ARG A 116 9.43 -2.70 -3.30
N TYR A 117 9.19 -3.47 -4.35
CA TYR A 117 9.93 -4.69 -4.67
C TYR A 117 11.45 -4.45 -4.68
N ARG A 118 12.19 -5.43 -4.14
CA ARG A 118 13.67 -5.51 -4.14
C ARG A 118 14.43 -4.57 -3.18
N ALA A 119 13.75 -3.84 -2.30
CA ALA A 119 14.41 -3.06 -1.24
C ALA A 119 15.00 -3.90 -0.07
N GLY A 120 15.03 -5.23 -0.19
CA GLY A 120 15.55 -6.12 0.85
C GLY A 120 14.58 -6.50 1.97
N LYS A 121 13.29 -6.08 1.91
CA LYS A 121 12.28 -6.31 2.97
C LYS A 121 12.31 -7.72 3.56
N SER A 122 12.13 -8.75 2.75
CA SER A 122 12.03 -10.12 3.28
C SER A 122 13.31 -10.62 3.94
N VAL A 123 14.47 -10.18 3.46
CA VAL A 123 15.74 -10.49 4.13
C VAL A 123 15.85 -9.74 5.45
N LEU A 124 15.45 -8.46 5.49
CA LEU A 124 15.41 -7.68 6.73
C LEU A 124 14.43 -8.29 7.74
N SER A 125 13.22 -8.69 7.32
CA SER A 125 12.23 -9.39 8.17
C SER A 125 12.81 -10.68 8.75
N ALA A 126 13.50 -11.47 7.94
CA ALA A 126 14.22 -12.66 8.40
C ALA A 126 15.27 -12.34 9.48
N CYS A 127 16.06 -11.29 9.28
CA CYS A 127 17.05 -10.85 10.26
C CYS A 127 16.41 -10.30 11.53
N LEU A 128 15.27 -9.61 11.42
CA LEU A 128 14.48 -9.13 12.56
C LEU A 128 13.99 -10.30 13.41
N ALA A 129 13.41 -11.33 12.78
CA ALA A 129 12.98 -12.54 13.48
C ALA A 129 14.17 -13.26 14.14
N ALA A 130 15.31 -13.37 13.45
CA ALA A 130 16.55 -13.95 14.00
C ALA A 130 17.08 -13.16 15.21
N ALA A 131 16.81 -11.86 15.26
CA ALA A 131 17.17 -10.96 16.36
C ALA A 131 16.05 -10.81 17.41
N GLU A 132 15.11 -11.76 17.46
CA GLU A 132 13.99 -11.85 18.41
C GLU A 132 12.99 -10.68 18.32
N VAL A 133 12.96 -9.99 17.18
CA VAL A 133 11.93 -8.99 16.90
C VAL A 133 10.75 -9.70 16.25
N ARG A 134 9.60 -9.67 16.92
CA ARG A 134 8.39 -10.33 16.43
C ARG A 134 7.87 -9.65 15.16
N LEU A 135 7.64 -10.45 14.13
CA LEU A 135 7.05 -9.99 12.87
C LEU A 135 5.53 -9.95 12.96
N PHE A 136 4.95 -8.96 12.29
CA PHE A 136 3.51 -8.92 11.99
C PHE A 136 3.27 -9.26 10.52
N ALA A 137 4.11 -8.77 9.62
CA ALA A 137 3.97 -8.94 8.18
C ALA A 137 5.31 -8.91 7.46
N ASP A 138 5.41 -9.60 6.32
CA ASP A 138 6.56 -9.53 5.41
C ASP A 138 6.28 -8.78 4.10
N ASP A 139 5.05 -8.90 3.60
CA ASP A 139 4.69 -8.41 2.27
C ASP A 139 3.46 -7.50 2.27
N VAL A 140 2.49 -7.78 3.14
CA VAL A 140 1.23 -7.05 3.23
C VAL A 140 0.82 -6.85 4.68
N LEU A 141 0.37 -5.65 5.01
CA LEU A 141 -0.14 -5.31 6.33
C LEU A 141 -1.54 -4.69 6.18
N PRO A 142 -2.60 -5.45 6.51
CA PRO A 142 -3.91 -4.88 6.75
C PRO A 142 -3.88 -3.88 7.91
N ILE A 143 -4.61 -2.79 7.77
CA ILE A 143 -4.80 -1.77 8.81
C ILE A 143 -6.29 -1.60 9.03
N GLY A 144 -6.73 -1.78 10.27
CA GLY A 144 -8.14 -1.83 10.60
C GLY A 144 -8.44 -1.46 12.05
N GLY A 145 -9.72 -1.53 12.39
CA GLY A 145 -10.24 -1.10 13.68
C GLY A 145 -10.41 0.43 13.78
N PRO A 146 -11.05 0.92 14.86
CA PRO A 146 -11.30 2.35 15.06
C PRO A 146 -10.00 3.18 15.16
N ASP A 147 -8.92 2.56 15.64
CA ASP A 147 -7.65 3.21 15.93
C ASP A 147 -6.60 3.06 14.81
N ASP A 148 -6.98 2.50 13.65
CA ASP A 148 -6.05 2.22 12.54
C ASP A 148 -4.81 1.40 12.98
N HIS A 149 -5.03 0.35 13.75
CA HIS A 149 -3.96 -0.57 14.15
C HIS A 149 -3.56 -1.46 12.98
N GLY A 150 -2.26 -1.80 12.92
CA GLY A 150 -1.79 -2.84 12.02
C GLY A 150 -2.26 -4.20 12.50
N MET A 151 -2.73 -5.02 11.57
CA MET A 151 -3.24 -6.35 11.84
C MET A 151 -2.35 -7.39 11.17
N ALA A 152 -1.88 -8.38 11.91
CA ALA A 152 -1.10 -9.46 11.35
C ALA A 152 -1.98 -10.30 10.38
N PRO A 153 -1.59 -10.46 9.10
CA PRO A 153 -2.28 -11.35 8.18
C PRO A 153 -2.03 -12.83 8.50
N GLY A 154 -1.10 -13.16 9.41
CA GLY A 154 -0.79 -14.55 9.74
C GLY A 154 -0.21 -15.34 8.56
N ILE A 155 0.60 -14.70 7.71
CA ILE A 155 1.25 -15.32 6.57
C ILE A 155 2.75 -15.28 6.80
N VAL A 156 3.42 -16.43 6.73
CA VAL A 156 4.86 -16.50 7.01
C VAL A 156 5.72 -15.81 5.94
N PRO A 157 6.90 -15.27 6.29
CA PRO A 157 7.79 -14.64 5.32
C PRO A 157 8.24 -15.60 4.21
N ARG A 158 8.46 -15.05 3.02
CA ARG A 158 8.94 -15.80 1.85
C ARG A 158 10.21 -15.19 1.28
N LEU A 159 11.34 -15.84 1.55
CA LEU A 159 12.65 -15.47 1.02
C LEU A 159 12.82 -15.89 -0.43
N ARG A 160 13.60 -15.10 -1.18
CA ARG A 160 14.08 -15.46 -2.52
C ARG A 160 15.45 -16.12 -2.41
N LEU A 161 15.66 -17.18 -3.19
CA LEU A 161 16.92 -17.91 -3.26
C LEU A 161 17.74 -17.46 -4.50
N PRO A 162 19.09 -17.49 -4.42
CA PRO A 162 19.89 -17.76 -3.22
C PRO A 162 19.81 -16.62 -2.19
N LEU A 163 20.10 -16.96 -0.92
CA LEU A 163 20.20 -15.95 0.14
C LEU A 163 21.49 -15.12 -0.03
N PRO A 164 21.54 -13.86 0.46
CA PRO A 164 22.76 -13.06 0.38
C PRO A 164 23.95 -13.70 1.09
N ASP A 165 25.14 -13.59 0.49
CA ASP A 165 26.39 -14.14 1.04
C ASP A 165 26.94 -13.32 2.23
N ASN A 166 26.39 -12.12 2.44
CA ASN A 166 26.82 -11.23 3.50
C ASN A 166 26.00 -11.36 4.80
N LEU A 167 25.11 -12.35 4.95
CA LEU A 167 24.41 -12.61 6.21
C LEU A 167 25.36 -13.12 7.31
N ALA A 168 25.14 -12.65 8.55
CA ALA A 168 25.87 -13.12 9.73
C ALA A 168 25.67 -14.64 9.96
N PRO A 169 26.66 -15.36 10.52
CA PRO A 169 26.56 -16.81 10.76
C PRO A 169 25.33 -17.20 11.60
N ALA A 170 25.08 -16.51 12.72
CA ALA A 170 23.94 -16.78 13.58
C ALA A 170 22.59 -16.65 12.85
N THR A 171 22.48 -15.65 11.95
CA THR A 171 21.29 -15.46 11.11
C THR A 171 21.13 -16.60 10.11
N ARG A 172 22.22 -17.12 9.52
CA ARG A 172 22.16 -18.30 8.64
C ARG A 172 21.71 -19.54 9.40
N ASP A 173 22.26 -19.76 10.59
CA ASP A 173 21.88 -20.89 11.44
C ASP A 173 20.40 -20.82 11.83
N PHE A 174 19.90 -19.63 12.18
CA PHE A 174 18.48 -19.38 12.42
C PHE A 174 17.62 -19.72 11.20
N LEU A 175 18.00 -19.23 10.01
CA LEU A 175 17.24 -19.47 8.78
C LEU A 175 17.23 -20.94 8.37
N GLU A 176 18.33 -21.66 8.62
CA GLU A 176 18.40 -23.10 8.40
C GLU A 176 17.51 -23.87 9.40
N ALA A 177 17.47 -23.43 10.67
CA ALA A 177 16.60 -24.00 11.69
C ALA A 177 15.11 -23.64 11.54
N ARG A 178 14.76 -22.71 10.64
CA ARG A 178 13.39 -22.25 10.37
C ARG A 178 12.96 -22.51 8.93
N ARG A 179 13.57 -23.48 8.24
CA ARG A 179 13.17 -23.81 6.88
C ARG A 179 11.78 -24.44 6.85
N GLY A 180 10.89 -23.83 6.08
CA GLY A 180 9.60 -24.39 5.72
C GLY A 180 9.55 -24.82 4.24
N PRO A 181 8.36 -24.80 3.63
CA PRO A 181 8.17 -25.14 2.22
C PRO A 181 9.14 -24.38 1.32
N SER A 182 9.84 -25.10 0.43
CA SER A 182 10.84 -24.50 -0.44
C SER A 182 10.85 -25.13 -1.83
N GLY A 183 11.22 -24.32 -2.81
CA GLY A 183 11.35 -24.68 -4.21
C GLY A 183 12.63 -24.09 -4.78
N LYS A 184 12.73 -24.02 -6.11
CA LYS A 184 13.95 -23.50 -6.76
C LYS A 184 14.23 -22.03 -6.44
N ARG A 185 13.17 -21.23 -6.26
CA ARG A 185 13.25 -19.77 -6.17
C ARG A 185 12.91 -19.21 -4.79
N TYR A 186 12.16 -19.96 -3.99
CA TYR A 186 11.56 -19.45 -2.76
C TYR A 186 11.75 -20.41 -1.60
N LEU A 187 11.89 -19.83 -0.42
CA LEU A 187 11.89 -20.49 0.88
C LEU A 187 10.89 -19.77 1.78
N TYR A 188 9.88 -20.48 2.28
CA TYR A 188 9.03 -19.99 3.37
C TYR A 188 9.72 -20.29 4.71
N LEU A 189 9.53 -19.42 5.69
CA LEU A 189 10.10 -19.59 7.03
C LEU A 189 9.05 -20.16 7.99
N ASP A 190 9.33 -21.31 8.60
CA ASP A 190 8.49 -21.93 9.62
C ASP A 190 8.70 -21.24 10.98
N LEU A 191 8.20 -20.00 11.10
CA LEU A 191 8.34 -19.19 12.30
C LEU A 191 7.36 -19.62 13.41
N THR A 192 7.82 -19.55 14.65
CA THR A 192 7.06 -19.85 15.86
C THR A 192 6.10 -18.71 16.23
N ALA A 193 5.19 -18.95 17.19
CA ALA A 193 4.20 -17.96 17.63
C ALA A 193 4.80 -16.71 18.31
N THR A 194 6.04 -16.81 18.80
CA THR A 194 6.81 -15.68 19.36
C THR A 194 7.54 -14.88 18.29
N GLU A 195 7.90 -15.53 17.17
CA GLU A 195 8.61 -14.90 16.04
C GLU A 195 7.64 -14.25 15.03
N LEU A 196 6.43 -14.80 14.87
CA LEU A 196 5.39 -14.27 13.98
C LEU A 196 4.05 -14.14 14.73
N ALA A 197 3.43 -12.97 14.62
CA ALA A 197 2.09 -12.73 15.14
C ALA A 197 1.04 -13.55 14.37
N SER A 198 0.10 -14.15 15.11
CA SER A 198 -1.00 -14.93 14.51
C SER A 198 -2.00 -14.01 13.83
N TYR A 199 -2.72 -14.54 12.84
CA TYR A 199 -3.80 -13.85 12.15
C TYR A 199 -4.73 -13.09 13.12
N GLY A 200 -5.04 -11.83 12.78
CA GLY A 200 -5.96 -10.99 13.56
C GLY A 200 -5.32 -10.30 14.77
N THR A 201 -4.05 -10.57 15.09
CA THR A 201 -3.34 -9.84 16.15
C THR A 201 -3.21 -8.36 15.76
N LEU A 202 -3.63 -7.45 16.64
CA LEU A 202 -3.58 -6.00 16.43
C LEU A 202 -2.45 -5.37 17.24
N ALA A 203 -1.78 -4.37 16.66
CA ALA A 203 -0.84 -3.51 17.39
C ALA A 203 -0.85 -2.07 16.84
N PRO A 204 -0.63 -1.06 17.70
CA PRO A 204 -0.57 0.34 17.30
C PRO A 204 0.63 0.58 16.38
N ILE A 205 0.46 1.48 15.40
CA ILE A 205 1.54 1.89 14.49
C ILE A 205 2.38 2.98 15.17
N GLY A 206 3.68 2.75 15.32
CA GLY A 206 4.61 3.69 15.96
C GLY A 206 5.53 4.40 14.99
N GLY A 207 5.90 3.76 13.87
CA GLY A 207 6.86 4.32 12.93
C GLY A 207 6.81 3.71 11.53
N PHE A 208 7.39 4.45 10.59
CA PHE A 208 7.66 4.01 9.24
C PHE A 208 9.15 4.17 8.93
N VAL A 209 9.72 3.18 8.26
CA VAL A 209 11.13 3.21 7.83
C VAL A 209 11.22 2.90 6.34
N LEU A 210 11.70 3.87 5.56
CA LEU A 210 12.04 3.66 4.15
C LEU A 210 13.41 2.99 4.04
N LEU A 211 13.45 1.79 3.46
CA LEU A 211 14.67 1.04 3.19
C LEU A 211 15.35 1.46 1.88
N GLU A 212 16.64 1.79 1.98
CA GLU A 212 17.55 2.06 0.87
C GLU A 212 18.75 1.14 0.97
N ARG A 213 18.60 -0.08 0.45
CA ARG A 213 19.66 -1.08 0.47
C ARG A 213 20.57 -0.94 -0.75
N GLU A 214 21.85 -0.71 -0.51
CA GLU A 214 22.88 -0.60 -1.54
C GLU A 214 24.19 -1.27 -1.07
N ALA A 215 24.87 -1.97 -1.97
CA ALA A 215 26.11 -2.67 -1.64
C ALA A 215 27.22 -1.67 -1.30
N GLY A 216 27.90 -1.86 -0.17
CA GLY A 216 28.92 -0.93 0.33
C GLY A 216 28.37 0.40 0.88
N ALA A 217 27.06 0.57 1.02
CA ALA A 217 26.49 1.76 1.62
C ALA A 217 26.87 1.85 3.11
N GLU A 218 27.22 3.07 3.56
CA GLU A 218 27.36 3.37 4.97
C GLU A 218 26.02 3.23 5.68
N LEU A 219 26.05 2.64 6.88
CA LEU A 219 24.86 2.46 7.70
C LEU A 219 24.42 3.81 8.26
N ASP A 220 23.20 4.22 7.94
CA ASP A 220 22.63 5.50 8.37
C ASP A 220 21.11 5.39 8.60
N LEU A 221 20.62 6.11 9.61
CA LEU A 221 19.21 6.24 9.92
C LEU A 221 18.84 7.72 10.12
N ALA A 222 18.16 8.28 9.14
CA ALA A 222 17.84 9.70 9.08
C ALA A 222 16.31 9.94 9.11
N PRO A 223 15.84 11.11 9.59
CA PRO A 223 14.43 11.47 9.49
C PRO A 223 13.97 11.64 8.03
N VAL A 224 12.70 11.36 7.78
CA VAL A 224 12.01 11.54 6.50
C VAL A 224 10.91 12.57 6.68
N ASP A 225 10.74 13.42 5.66
CA ASP A 225 9.61 14.36 5.63
C ASP A 225 8.28 13.58 5.66
N PRO A 226 7.33 13.93 6.56
CA PRO A 226 6.04 13.23 6.64
C PRO A 226 5.25 13.22 5.33
N GLY A 227 5.38 14.25 4.48
CA GLY A 227 4.76 14.30 3.16
C GLY A 227 5.37 13.27 2.21
N GLU A 228 6.70 13.16 2.21
CA GLU A 228 7.39 12.10 1.45
C GLU A 228 6.93 10.71 1.92
N MET A 229 6.84 10.49 3.23
CA MET A 229 6.36 9.22 3.77
C MET A 229 4.91 8.95 3.36
N LEU A 230 4.03 9.94 3.49
CA LEU A 230 2.62 9.83 3.09
C LEU A 230 2.49 9.45 1.61
N ARG A 231 3.31 10.07 0.73
CA ARG A 231 3.37 9.71 -0.70
C ARG A 231 3.72 8.23 -0.89
N GLN A 232 4.70 7.71 -0.15
CA GLN A 232 5.08 6.30 -0.23
C GLN A 232 3.96 5.39 0.27
N VAL A 233 3.36 5.70 1.43
CA VAL A 233 2.29 4.89 2.03
C VAL A 233 1.05 4.87 1.13
N ILE A 234 0.65 6.00 0.54
CA ILE A 234 -0.43 6.06 -0.47
C ILE A 234 -0.13 5.13 -1.64
N TRP A 235 1.11 5.14 -2.14
CA TRP A 235 1.50 4.28 -3.26
C TRP A 235 1.43 2.79 -2.91
N GLN A 236 1.74 2.43 -1.67
CA GLN A 236 1.68 1.03 -1.21
C GLN A 236 0.27 0.58 -0.82
N ASN A 237 -0.66 1.51 -0.60
CA ASN A 237 -2.04 1.14 -0.32
C ASN A 237 -2.69 0.55 -1.57
N PHE A 238 -3.16 -0.69 -1.46
CA PHE A 238 -3.88 -1.37 -2.55
C PHE A 238 -5.34 -1.70 -2.20
N ALA A 239 -5.82 -1.30 -1.03
CA ALA A 239 -7.26 -1.28 -0.75
C ALA A 239 -7.93 -0.20 -1.62
N ARG A 240 -8.86 -0.61 -2.48
CA ARG A 240 -9.52 0.26 -3.46
C ARG A 240 -11.04 0.37 -3.29
N GLU A 241 -11.61 -0.44 -2.42
CA GLU A 241 -13.05 -0.43 -2.13
C GLU A 241 -13.43 0.73 -1.18
N THR A 242 -12.46 1.24 -0.42
CA THR A 242 -12.62 2.43 0.41
C THR A 242 -12.52 3.70 -0.46
N PRO A 243 -13.40 4.71 -0.29
CA PRO A 243 -13.32 5.96 -1.03
C PRO A 243 -11.95 6.66 -0.87
N ALA A 244 -11.44 7.26 -1.94
CA ALA A 244 -10.11 7.89 -1.93
C ALA A 244 -9.92 8.99 -0.86
N PRO A 245 -10.91 9.86 -0.59
CA PRO A 245 -10.79 10.85 0.51
C PRO A 245 -10.63 10.19 1.89
N GLU A 246 -11.35 9.08 2.11
CA GLU A 246 -11.29 8.32 3.36
C GLU A 246 -9.92 7.66 3.54
N ILE A 247 -9.38 7.05 2.47
CA ILE A 247 -8.03 6.50 2.44
C ILE A 247 -7.01 7.58 2.78
N LEU A 248 -7.06 8.72 2.08
CA LEU A 248 -6.11 9.82 2.25
C LEU A 248 -6.11 10.34 3.69
N ARG A 249 -7.30 10.62 4.24
CA ARG A 249 -7.48 11.11 5.61
C ARG A 249 -6.94 10.13 6.64
N ARG A 250 -7.21 8.83 6.49
CA ARG A 250 -6.70 7.79 7.40
C ARG A 250 -5.18 7.69 7.33
N LEU A 251 -4.61 7.62 6.12
CA LEU A 251 -3.16 7.54 5.94
C LEU A 251 -2.43 8.78 6.44
N GLU A 252 -2.97 9.97 6.22
CA GLU A 252 -2.45 11.23 6.77
C GLU A 252 -2.41 11.18 8.30
N ARG A 253 -3.51 10.77 8.94
CA ARG A 253 -3.59 10.61 10.41
C ARG A 253 -2.55 9.61 10.94
N ILE A 254 -2.40 8.46 10.28
CA ILE A 254 -1.46 7.42 10.67
C ILE A 254 -0.02 7.93 10.55
N VAL A 255 0.34 8.54 9.41
CA VAL A 255 1.69 9.07 9.17
C VAL A 255 2.01 10.24 10.11
N GLY A 256 1.04 11.14 10.35
CA GLY A 256 1.22 12.29 11.24
C GLY A 256 1.49 11.94 12.71
N ARG A 257 1.15 10.72 13.15
CA ARG A 257 1.41 10.22 14.51
C ARG A 257 2.65 9.32 14.61
N ALA A 258 3.27 8.99 13.48
CA ALA A 258 4.34 8.01 13.41
C ALA A 258 5.71 8.66 13.23
N ARG A 259 6.75 8.03 13.78
CA ARG A 259 8.15 8.39 13.46
C ARG A 259 8.44 8.01 12.01
N CYS A 260 8.86 8.96 11.19
CA CYS A 260 9.19 8.72 9.79
C CYS A 260 10.71 8.76 9.59
N LEU A 261 11.31 7.63 9.20
CA LEU A 261 12.76 7.48 9.06
C LEU A 261 13.12 6.83 7.71
N ARG A 262 14.38 6.96 7.32
CA ARG A 262 15.03 6.31 6.18
C ARG A 262 16.26 5.58 6.68
N LEU A 263 16.37 4.31 6.31
CA LEU A 263 17.48 3.42 6.67
C LEU A 263 18.29 3.09 5.41
N ARG A 264 19.53 3.57 5.36
CA ARG A 264 20.51 3.22 4.34
C ARG A 264 21.44 2.15 4.89
N TYR A 265 21.65 1.07 4.14
CA TYR A 265 22.44 -0.07 4.62
C TYR A 265 22.87 -1.01 3.50
N ASP A 266 23.95 -1.76 3.73
CA ASP A 266 24.31 -2.94 2.91
C ASP A 266 23.86 -4.23 3.62
N ARG A 267 24.30 -4.38 4.86
CA ARG A 267 24.17 -5.60 5.67
C ARG A 267 22.91 -5.55 6.53
N ALA A 268 22.01 -6.51 6.32
CA ALA A 268 20.71 -6.54 6.99
C ALA A 268 20.85 -6.74 8.51
N ASP A 269 21.83 -7.52 8.96
CA ASP A 269 22.08 -7.74 10.39
C ASP A 269 22.43 -6.44 11.13
N GLU A 270 23.25 -5.59 10.52
CA GLU A 270 23.66 -4.28 11.08
C GLU A 270 22.50 -3.29 11.09
N ALA A 271 21.69 -3.29 10.02
CA ALA A 271 20.45 -2.53 9.94
C ALA A 271 19.47 -2.91 11.07
N VAL A 272 19.35 -4.21 11.38
CA VAL A 272 18.52 -4.69 12.49
C VAL A 272 19.04 -4.21 13.84
N ALA A 273 20.35 -4.27 14.07
CA ALA A 273 20.95 -3.76 15.31
C ALA A 273 20.62 -2.28 15.52
N LEU A 274 20.82 -1.44 14.49
CA LEU A 274 20.51 -0.02 14.54
C LEU A 274 19.02 0.28 14.77
N LEU A 275 18.13 -0.50 14.14
CA LEU A 275 16.68 -0.38 14.36
C LEU A 275 16.30 -0.72 15.81
N LYS A 276 16.87 -1.78 16.39
CA LYS A 276 16.61 -2.16 17.78
C LYS A 276 17.04 -1.06 18.75
N GLU A 277 18.20 -0.46 18.53
CA GLU A 277 18.68 0.68 19.33
C GLU A 277 17.77 1.90 19.20
N SER A 278 17.29 2.18 17.99
CA SER A 278 16.50 3.37 17.67
C SER A 278 15.04 3.31 18.16
N PHE A 279 14.50 2.10 18.37
CA PHE A 279 13.12 1.87 18.80
C PHE A 279 13.01 1.24 20.20
N THR A 280 13.96 1.56 21.08
CA THR A 280 13.94 1.20 22.51
C THR A 280 12.87 1.93 23.32
N SER A 281 12.36 3.06 22.82
CA SER A 281 11.25 3.80 23.41
C SER A 281 10.47 4.59 22.36
N TRP A 282 9.24 4.96 22.71
CA TRP A 282 8.36 5.77 21.89
C TRP A 282 8.16 7.15 22.53
N PRO A 283 8.16 8.24 21.73
CA PRO A 283 7.76 9.54 22.25
C PRO A 283 6.33 9.47 22.81
N ALA A 284 6.08 10.21 23.90
CA ALA A 284 4.75 10.35 24.46
C ALA A 284 3.79 10.85 23.37
N ALA A 285 2.61 10.23 23.29
CA ALA A 285 1.65 10.54 22.23
C ALA A 285 1.27 12.03 22.27
N ALA A 286 1.40 12.71 21.14
CA ALA A 286 0.79 14.02 20.96
C ALA A 286 -0.74 13.84 20.90
N GLU A 287 -1.46 14.65 21.66
CA GLU A 287 -2.92 14.64 21.70
C GLU A 287 -3.53 14.96 20.33
N ASP A 288 -4.71 14.39 20.11
CA ASP A 288 -5.41 14.33 18.84
C ASP A 288 -5.96 15.70 18.40
N PRO A 289 -5.59 16.28 17.24
CA PRO A 289 -6.30 17.41 16.67
C PRO A 289 -7.59 16.89 16.02
N GLN A 290 -8.71 17.01 16.72
CA GLN A 290 -10.04 16.75 16.17
C GLN A 290 -10.36 17.74 15.04
N GLY A 291 -10.32 17.29 13.79
CA GLY A 291 -10.79 18.03 12.62
C GLY A 291 -11.92 17.28 11.93
N ALA A 292 -13.16 17.73 12.11
CA ALA A 292 -14.36 17.15 11.51
C ALA A 292 -14.55 17.62 10.06
N VAL A 293 -14.80 16.69 9.12
CA VAL A 293 -15.37 17.00 7.80
C VAL A 293 -16.38 15.91 7.41
N GLN A 294 -17.53 16.32 6.87
CA GLN A 294 -18.73 15.52 6.64
C GLN A 294 -18.72 14.83 5.25
N ASN A 295 -19.21 13.59 5.18
CA ASN A 295 -19.31 12.75 3.97
C ASN A 295 -20.68 12.85 3.28
N ALA A 296 -20.72 12.80 1.94
CA ALA A 296 -21.93 12.53 1.14
C ALA A 296 -21.60 11.72 -0.15
N PRO A 297 -22.53 10.90 -0.73
CA PRO A 297 -22.18 9.78 -1.61
C PRO A 297 -22.48 9.97 -3.13
N GLY A 298 -21.77 9.22 -4.00
CA GLY A 298 -22.24 8.82 -5.35
C GLY A 298 -21.15 8.73 -6.46
N PRO A 299 -21.19 7.74 -7.40
CA PRO A 299 -20.05 7.37 -8.25
C PRO A 299 -20.04 8.03 -9.64
N GLY A 300 -18.87 8.13 -10.29
CA GLY A 300 -18.82 8.42 -11.73
C GLY A 300 -17.45 8.30 -12.40
N SER A 301 -17.43 7.58 -13.53
CA SER A 301 -16.29 7.32 -14.42
C SER A 301 -15.71 8.58 -15.09
N SER A 302 -14.41 8.54 -15.41
CA SER A 302 -13.66 9.60 -16.11
C SER A 302 -13.92 9.58 -17.63
N THR A 303 -14.22 10.75 -18.21
CA THR A 303 -14.33 10.94 -19.67
C THR A 303 -13.14 11.78 -20.16
N PRO A 304 -12.44 11.41 -21.25
CA PRO A 304 -11.35 12.22 -21.78
C PRO A 304 -11.88 13.53 -22.39
N VAL A 305 -11.35 14.65 -21.90
CA VAL A 305 -11.58 16.00 -22.45
C VAL A 305 -10.66 16.20 -23.65
N ARG A 306 -11.20 16.58 -24.82
CA ARG A 306 -10.41 16.77 -26.06
C ARG A 306 -9.68 18.11 -26.09
N ASP A 307 -10.35 19.19 -25.67
CA ASP A 307 -9.82 20.56 -25.59
C ASP A 307 -10.22 21.24 -24.28
N VAL A 308 -9.39 22.17 -23.80
CA VAL A 308 -9.69 22.95 -22.59
C VAL A 308 -10.81 23.95 -22.92
N PRO A 309 -11.99 23.88 -22.25
CA PRO A 309 -13.12 24.77 -22.53
C PRO A 309 -12.74 26.24 -22.29
N ALA A 310 -13.10 27.15 -23.20
CA ALA A 310 -12.89 28.57 -22.99
C ALA A 310 -13.70 29.08 -21.77
N GLY A 311 -13.10 29.98 -21.00
CA GLY A 311 -13.74 30.61 -19.84
C GLY A 311 -12.87 30.61 -18.59
N CYS A 312 -13.52 30.53 -17.42
CA CYS A 312 -12.87 30.52 -16.12
C CYS A 312 -12.79 29.11 -15.55
N TYR A 313 -11.73 28.88 -14.78
CA TYR A 313 -11.44 27.63 -14.09
C TYR A 313 -11.50 27.86 -12.58
N LEU A 314 -12.23 26.99 -11.90
CA LEU A 314 -12.42 27.02 -10.46
C LEU A 314 -12.13 25.63 -9.92
N ARG A 315 -11.38 25.52 -8.82
CA ARG A 315 -11.20 24.23 -8.14
C ARG A 315 -12.57 23.65 -7.78
N ASN A 316 -12.77 22.37 -7.99
CA ASN A 316 -14.03 21.72 -7.63
C ASN A 316 -14.16 21.71 -6.10
N PRO A 317 -15.18 22.35 -5.50
CA PRO A 317 -15.33 22.41 -4.04
C PRO A 317 -15.59 21.03 -3.41
N GLU A 318 -15.96 20.03 -4.20
CA GLU A 318 -16.13 18.66 -3.73
C GLU A 318 -14.79 17.89 -3.63
N VAL A 319 -13.64 18.48 -3.99
CA VAL A 319 -12.32 17.83 -3.90
C VAL A 319 -11.77 17.95 -2.49
N THR A 320 -11.32 16.84 -1.94
CA THR A 320 -10.57 16.83 -0.67
C THR A 320 -9.11 17.16 -0.92
N GLU A 321 -8.59 18.13 -0.18
CA GLU A 321 -7.23 18.63 -0.25
C GLU A 321 -6.49 18.29 1.03
N THR A 322 -5.33 17.64 0.92
CA THR A 322 -4.40 17.37 2.02
C THR A 322 -3.04 17.93 1.65
N LYS A 323 -2.46 18.77 2.52
CA LYS A 323 -1.11 19.31 2.35
C LYS A 323 -0.24 18.89 3.53
N VAL A 324 0.88 18.22 3.24
CA VAL A 324 1.85 17.76 4.25
C VAL A 324 3.25 18.11 3.77
N GLY A 325 3.92 19.01 4.50
CA GLY A 325 5.20 19.58 4.05
C GLY A 325 5.04 20.28 2.70
N GLU A 326 5.89 19.92 1.74
CA GLU A 326 5.86 20.41 0.36
C GLU A 326 4.90 19.60 -0.56
N GLU A 327 4.38 18.47 -0.07
CA GLU A 327 3.52 17.58 -0.85
C GLU A 327 2.05 18.02 -0.75
N HIS A 328 1.33 17.93 -1.87
CA HIS A 328 -0.04 18.39 -1.98
C HIS A 328 -0.88 17.35 -2.71
N PHE A 329 -1.81 16.73 -1.99
CA PHE A 329 -2.64 15.64 -2.47
C PHE A 329 -4.08 16.11 -2.68
N LEU A 330 -4.66 15.68 -3.78
CA LEU A 330 -6.06 15.88 -4.12
C LEU A 330 -6.75 14.52 -4.26
N ALA A 331 -7.86 14.34 -3.55
CA ALA A 331 -8.76 13.22 -3.75
C ALA A 331 -10.09 13.75 -4.28
N ASP A 332 -10.48 13.28 -5.46
CA ASP A 332 -11.82 13.51 -5.98
C ASP A 332 -12.82 12.81 -5.06
N SER A 333 -13.89 13.51 -4.65
CA SER A 333 -14.99 12.91 -3.88
C SER A 333 -15.67 11.76 -4.61
N LYS A 334 -15.57 11.71 -5.94
CA LYS A 334 -16.18 10.69 -6.81
C LYS A 334 -15.16 9.72 -7.43
N GLY A 335 -13.87 9.92 -7.17
CA GLY A 335 -12.79 9.17 -7.79
C GLY A 335 -12.18 8.11 -6.88
N ALA A 336 -11.70 7.02 -7.48
CA ALA A 336 -10.88 6.01 -6.79
C ALA A 336 -9.39 6.40 -6.72
N ALA A 337 -9.04 7.63 -7.13
CA ALA A 337 -7.66 8.06 -7.33
C ALA A 337 -7.29 9.21 -6.40
N ILE A 338 -6.13 9.07 -5.77
CA ILE A 338 -5.43 10.16 -5.08
C ILE A 338 -4.40 10.71 -6.07
N HIS A 339 -4.37 12.04 -6.23
CA HIS A 339 -3.45 12.74 -7.10
C HIS A 339 -2.45 13.53 -6.26
N ASN A 340 -1.18 13.52 -6.64
CA ASN A 340 -0.14 14.36 -6.05
C ASN A 340 0.19 15.49 -7.03
N LEU A 341 0.13 16.74 -6.56
CA LEU A 341 0.48 17.92 -7.33
C LEU A 341 1.96 18.26 -7.14
N ASN A 342 2.65 18.48 -8.27
CA ASN A 342 3.97 19.11 -8.23
C ASN A 342 3.87 20.59 -7.80
N PRO A 343 4.98 21.28 -7.49
CA PRO A 343 4.94 22.66 -7.00
C PRO A 343 4.19 23.65 -7.91
N VAL A 344 4.34 23.50 -9.23
CA VAL A 344 3.63 24.34 -10.22
C VAL A 344 2.12 24.07 -10.18
N GLY A 345 1.71 22.80 -10.12
CA GLY A 345 0.32 22.40 -9.99
C GLY A 345 -0.30 22.87 -8.68
N SER A 346 0.47 22.86 -7.59
CA SER A 346 0.06 23.40 -6.29
C SER A 346 -0.17 24.91 -6.34
N ALA A 347 0.73 25.67 -6.97
CA ALA A 347 0.55 27.11 -7.13
C ALA A 347 -0.69 27.44 -7.97
N LEU A 348 -0.87 26.75 -9.10
CA LEU A 348 -2.05 26.90 -9.95
C LEU A 348 -3.34 26.52 -9.23
N TRP A 349 -3.33 25.44 -8.44
CA TRP A 349 -4.48 25.03 -7.61
C TRP A 349 -4.91 26.13 -6.63
N GLN A 350 -3.94 26.77 -5.96
CA GLN A 350 -4.21 27.87 -5.03
C GLN A 350 -4.75 29.12 -5.75
N LEU A 351 -4.30 29.41 -6.97
CA LEU A 351 -4.85 30.51 -7.76
C LEU A 351 -6.32 30.27 -8.14
N MET A 352 -6.70 29.01 -8.37
CA MET A 352 -8.05 28.58 -8.73
C MET A 352 -9.01 28.44 -7.52
N ILE A 353 -8.66 28.98 -6.34
CA ILE A 353 -9.64 29.17 -5.24
C ILE A 353 -10.79 30.07 -5.70
N GLN A 354 -10.47 31.05 -6.55
CA GLN A 354 -11.41 31.91 -7.22
C GLN A 354 -11.42 31.58 -8.72
N PRO A 355 -12.50 31.88 -9.47
CA PRO A 355 -12.53 31.62 -10.90
C PRO A 355 -11.41 32.41 -11.61
N LYS A 356 -10.52 31.71 -12.33
CA LYS A 356 -9.40 32.30 -13.06
C LYS A 356 -9.47 32.02 -14.55
N THR A 357 -9.10 32.96 -15.40
CA THR A 357 -8.85 32.72 -16.82
C THR A 357 -7.45 32.12 -17.04
N ILE A 358 -7.16 31.63 -18.24
CA ILE A 358 -5.80 31.13 -18.58
C ILE A 358 -4.77 32.25 -18.41
N ASP A 359 -5.06 33.47 -18.87
CA ASP A 359 -4.13 34.59 -18.74
C ASP A 359 -3.84 34.91 -17.27
N GLU A 360 -4.88 34.93 -16.42
CA GLU A 360 -4.72 35.16 -14.98
C GLU A 360 -3.93 34.05 -14.26
N LEU A 361 -3.82 32.86 -14.86
CA LEU A 361 -2.98 31.75 -14.39
C LEU A 361 -1.55 31.81 -14.95
N VAL A 362 -1.39 32.27 -16.20
CA VAL A 362 -0.11 32.37 -16.90
C VAL A 362 0.70 33.57 -16.41
N ASP A 363 0.05 34.70 -16.13
CA ASP A 363 0.69 35.94 -15.66
C ASP A 363 1.61 35.76 -14.44
N PRO A 364 1.15 35.17 -13.31
CA PRO A 364 2.00 34.97 -12.14
C PRO A 364 3.14 33.97 -12.41
N LEU A 365 2.91 32.96 -13.25
CA LEU A 365 3.96 32.00 -13.61
C LEU A 365 5.03 32.63 -14.50
N HIS A 366 4.65 33.47 -15.47
CA HIS A 366 5.60 34.17 -16.32
C HIS A 366 6.41 35.21 -15.53
N ALA A 367 5.79 35.86 -14.54
CA ALA A 367 6.50 36.75 -13.63
C ALA A 367 7.53 36.01 -12.76
N ALA A 368 7.22 34.78 -12.32
CA ALA A 368 8.13 33.94 -11.53
C ALA A 368 9.25 33.30 -12.38
N PHE A 369 9.00 33.05 -13.67
CA PHE A 369 9.93 32.41 -14.60
C PHE A 369 10.11 33.23 -15.90
N PRO A 370 10.66 34.46 -15.83
CA PRO A 370 10.78 35.37 -16.97
C PRO A 370 11.64 34.82 -18.12
N GLN A 371 12.51 33.86 -17.82
CA GLN A 371 13.38 33.17 -18.78
C GLN A 371 12.65 32.14 -19.66
N ILE A 372 11.42 31.75 -19.31
CA ILE A 372 10.61 30.81 -20.09
C ILE A 372 9.66 31.62 -20.98
N ALA A 373 9.59 31.28 -22.27
CA ALA A 373 8.68 31.92 -23.19
C ALA A 373 7.22 31.78 -22.71
N ARG A 374 6.47 32.89 -22.68
CA ARG A 374 5.07 32.92 -22.23
C ARG A 374 4.20 31.87 -22.95
N THR A 375 4.44 31.67 -24.24
CA THR A 375 3.74 30.67 -25.06
C THR A 375 3.97 29.23 -24.58
N GLN A 376 5.16 28.91 -24.06
CA GLN A 376 5.45 27.61 -23.47
C GLN A 376 4.70 27.44 -22.14
N ILE A 377 4.71 28.46 -21.28
CA ILE A 377 3.98 28.45 -20.01
C ILE A 377 2.48 28.25 -20.26
N GLU A 378 1.92 28.93 -21.26
CA GLU A 378 0.51 28.77 -21.63
C GLU A 378 0.18 27.34 -22.08
N GLN A 379 1.05 26.71 -22.88
CA GLN A 379 0.89 25.31 -23.29
C GLN A 379 0.89 24.36 -22.09
N ASP A 380 1.81 24.56 -21.15
CA ASP A 380 1.92 23.73 -19.94
C ASP A 380 0.71 23.91 -19.02
N VAL A 381 0.23 25.15 -18.83
CA VAL A 381 -0.99 25.46 -18.07
C VAL A 381 -2.21 24.80 -18.73
N ARG A 382 -2.34 24.88 -20.05
CA ARG A 382 -3.44 24.20 -20.79
C ARG A 382 -3.37 22.69 -20.66
N ALA A 383 -2.18 22.09 -20.76
CA ALA A 383 -1.99 20.66 -20.59
C ALA A 383 -2.37 20.20 -19.17
N LEU A 384 -2.00 20.98 -18.15
CA LEU A 384 -2.39 20.71 -16.77
C LEU A 384 -3.92 20.83 -16.57
N LEU A 385 -4.53 21.93 -17.00
CA LEU A 385 -5.98 22.16 -16.89
C LEU A 385 -6.76 21.05 -17.58
N LYS A 386 -6.33 20.61 -18.77
CA LYS A 386 -6.92 19.46 -19.46
C LYS A 386 -6.91 18.20 -18.58
N GLY A 387 -5.79 17.93 -17.93
CA GLY A 387 -5.65 16.81 -17.00
C GLY A 387 -6.54 16.94 -15.76
N LEU A 388 -6.62 18.13 -15.16
CA LEU A 388 -7.43 18.39 -13.96
C LEU A 388 -8.93 18.31 -14.25
N ILE A 389 -9.40 18.84 -15.39
CA ILE A 389 -10.81 18.78 -15.80
C ILE A 389 -11.21 17.34 -16.14
N ALA A 390 -10.36 16.59 -16.86
CA ALA A 390 -10.64 15.19 -17.17
C ALA A 390 -10.78 14.31 -15.92
N LYS A 391 -10.12 14.71 -14.83
CA LYS A 391 -10.19 14.07 -13.49
C LYS A 391 -11.23 14.73 -12.57
N ARG A 392 -12.03 15.67 -13.07
CA ARG A 392 -13.07 16.42 -12.31
C ARG A 392 -12.54 17.19 -11.10
N LEU A 393 -11.24 17.50 -11.08
CA LEU A 393 -10.61 18.27 -10.01
C LEU A 393 -10.85 19.78 -10.17
N VAL A 394 -11.04 20.23 -11.41
CA VAL A 394 -11.32 21.62 -11.76
C VAL A 394 -12.61 21.68 -12.57
N LEU A 395 -13.48 22.62 -12.22
CA LEU A 395 -14.67 22.98 -12.98
C LEU A 395 -14.29 24.03 -14.02
N ALA A 396 -14.80 23.88 -15.24
CA ALA A 396 -14.66 24.86 -16.31
C ALA A 396 -16.04 25.39 -16.70
N GLY A 397 -16.15 26.69 -16.95
CA GLY A 397 -17.38 27.28 -17.46
C GLY A 397 -17.20 28.73 -17.94
N PRO A 398 -18.25 29.34 -18.51
CA PRO A 398 -18.19 30.73 -18.99
C PRO A 398 -17.83 31.70 -17.85
N GLU A 399 -17.35 32.90 -18.20
CA GLU A 399 -16.81 33.91 -17.27
C GLU A 399 -17.73 34.28 -16.07
N ASP A 400 -19.01 33.91 -16.16
CA ASP A 400 -20.09 34.18 -15.19
C ASP A 400 -20.07 33.28 -13.93
N ILE A 401 -19.10 32.36 -13.76
CA ILE A 401 -18.91 31.65 -12.48
C ILE A 401 -18.53 32.62 -11.34
N ARG A 402 -18.04 33.84 -11.67
CA ARG A 402 -17.75 34.92 -10.71
C ARG A 402 -18.98 35.32 -9.86
N GLY A 403 -20.22 35.01 -10.30
CA GLY A 403 -21.46 35.38 -9.61
C GLY A 403 -22.03 34.36 -8.62
N ARG A 404 -21.49 33.13 -8.52
CA ARG A 404 -22.09 32.07 -7.68
C ARG A 404 -21.62 32.04 -6.21
N GLN A 405 -20.76 32.96 -5.77
CA GLN A 405 -20.33 33.07 -4.36
C GLN A 405 -21.09 34.11 -3.52
N SER A 406 -22.13 34.77 -4.06
CA SER A 406 -22.91 35.77 -3.31
C SER A 406 -24.12 35.21 -2.55
N ALA A 407 -24.32 33.89 -2.53
CA ALA A 407 -25.42 33.25 -1.81
C ALA A 407 -25.01 31.88 -1.28
N SER A 408 -24.24 31.85 -0.19
CA SER A 408 -24.10 30.73 0.75
C SER A 408 -23.55 31.27 2.05
#